data_AF-A0A9X5CJT8-F1
#
_entry.id   AF-A0A9X5CJT8-F1
#
_cell.length_a   1.000
_cell.length_b   1.000
_cell.length_c   1.000
_cell.angle_alpha   90.00
_cell.angle_beta   90.00
_cell.angle_gamma   90.00
#
_symmetry.space_group_name_H-M   'P 1'
#
loop_
_entity.id
_entity.type
_entity.pdbx_description
1 polymer ?
#
loop_
_entity_poly.entity_id
_entity_poly.type
_entity_poly.pdbx_seq_one_letter_code
_entity_poly.pdbx_strand_id
1 'polypeptide(L)'
;MTDARGNARPNGDGSARHTPGTPCWVSLMARGLDATEQFYGALFGWEFRPGPRPLGPYVRAVLDGHAVAGIGVLPADRRLPVAWTPYFASDDVDLTAEAVRSCGGTVGV
;
A
#
# COMPACT_ATOMS: atom_id res chain seq x y z
N MET A 1 -3.01 -14.31 51.05
CA MET A 1 -4.37 -14.86 51.14
C MET A 1 -5.30 -13.70 50.86
N THR A 2 -5.80 -13.46 49.65
CA THR A 2 -6.32 -14.38 48.64
C THR A 2 -6.02 -13.85 47.24
N ASP A 3 -5.71 -14.80 46.36
CA ASP A 3 -5.50 -14.69 44.92
C ASP A 3 -6.86 -14.52 44.19
N ALA A 4 -6.92 -13.71 43.14
CA ALA A 4 -7.97 -13.83 42.13
C ALA A 4 -7.48 -13.26 40.80
N ARG A 5 -7.01 -14.20 39.98
CA ARG A 5 -6.69 -14.03 38.55
C ARG A 5 -7.89 -13.46 37.78
N GLY A 6 -7.64 -12.46 36.96
CA GLY A 6 -8.52 -12.01 35.89
C GLY A 6 -7.69 -11.71 34.65
N ASN A 7 -7.41 -12.73 33.86
CA ASN A 7 -6.82 -12.61 32.53
C ASN A 7 -7.80 -11.91 31.59
N ALA A 8 -7.41 -10.74 31.08
CA ALA A 8 -7.88 -10.24 29.80
C ALA A 8 -6.72 -9.45 29.17
N ARG A 9 -5.91 -10.12 28.34
CA ARG A 9 -5.10 -9.40 27.35
C ARG A 9 -6.10 -8.80 26.35
N PRO A 10 -6.19 -7.47 26.19
CA PRO A 10 -7.05 -6.93 25.15
C PRO A 10 -6.39 -7.21 23.80
N ASN A 11 -7.07 -8.04 23.01
CA ASN A 11 -6.96 -8.26 21.58
C ASN A 11 -6.01 -7.29 20.84
N GLY A 12 -4.88 -7.83 20.36
CA GLY A 12 -4.06 -7.18 19.35
C GLY A 12 -4.52 -7.56 17.95
N ASP A 13 -5.39 -6.76 17.37
CA ASP A 13 -5.39 -6.42 15.94
C ASP A 13 -6.32 -5.23 15.72
N GLY A 14 -5.97 -4.10 16.31
CA GLY A 14 -6.32 -2.81 15.74
C GLY A 14 -5.11 -2.40 14.93
N SER A 15 -5.22 -2.32 13.61
CA SER A 15 -4.24 -1.64 12.76
C SER A 15 -3.94 -0.29 13.42
N ALA A 16 -2.78 -0.18 14.05
CA ALA A 16 -2.37 1.06 14.68
C ALA A 16 -2.28 2.09 13.55
N ARG A 17 -3.15 3.10 13.60
CA ARG A 17 -3.12 4.17 12.60
C ARG A 17 -1.72 4.77 12.60
N HIS A 18 -1.05 4.70 11.47
CA HIS A 18 0.24 5.34 11.28
C HIS A 18 0.06 6.84 11.48
N THR A 19 1.01 7.48 12.19
CA THR A 19 1.05 8.93 12.31
C THR A 19 1.03 9.59 10.94
N PRO A 20 0.23 10.66 10.71
CA PRO A 20 0.21 11.37 9.43
C PRO A 20 1.61 11.71 8.93
N GLY A 21 1.84 11.55 7.62
CA GLY A 21 3.13 11.72 6.98
C GLY A 21 4.07 10.51 7.04
N THR A 22 3.72 9.45 7.76
CA THR A 22 4.51 8.20 7.77
C THR A 22 4.33 7.44 6.45
N PRO A 23 5.41 7.00 5.77
CA PRO A 23 5.30 6.09 4.63
C PRO A 23 4.57 4.80 5.06
N CYS A 24 3.48 4.48 4.38
CA CYS A 24 2.60 3.38 4.79
C CYS A 24 2.32 2.36 3.67
N TRP A 25 2.58 2.70 2.42
CA TRP A 25 2.39 1.80 1.29
C TRP A 25 3.26 2.19 0.10
N VAL A 26 3.48 1.27 -0.82
CA VAL A 26 4.16 1.53 -2.09
C VAL A 26 3.50 0.71 -3.20
N SER A 27 3.33 1.32 -4.38
CA SER A 27 2.79 0.64 -5.56
C SER A 27 3.67 0.85 -6.79
N LEU A 28 3.82 -0.17 -7.61
CA LEU A 28 4.46 -0.10 -8.92
C LEU A 28 3.40 -0.12 -10.02
N MET A 29 3.49 0.82 -10.95
CA MET A 29 2.73 0.75 -12.20
C MET A 29 3.64 0.20 -13.32
N ALA A 30 3.44 -1.06 -13.68
CA ALA A 30 4.27 -1.80 -14.63
C ALA A 30 3.63 -1.91 -16.03
N ARG A 31 4.37 -2.44 -17.01
CA ARG A 31 3.86 -2.71 -18.37
C ARG A 31 3.04 -3.99 -18.47
N GLY A 32 3.18 -4.89 -17.51
CA GLY A 32 2.48 -6.17 -17.45
C GLY A 32 2.85 -6.91 -16.17
N LEU A 33 1.96 -7.78 -15.71
CA LEU A 33 2.14 -8.48 -14.44
C LEU A 33 3.14 -9.63 -14.56
N ASP A 34 3.00 -10.51 -15.55
CA ASP A 34 3.78 -11.76 -15.66
C ASP A 34 5.30 -11.57 -15.49
N ALA A 35 5.91 -10.69 -16.30
CA ALA A 35 7.35 -10.43 -16.21
C ALA A 35 7.75 -9.72 -14.92
N THR A 36 6.86 -8.87 -14.39
CA THR A 36 7.09 -8.11 -13.16
C THR A 36 7.04 -9.03 -11.93
N GLU A 37 6.06 -9.92 -11.88
CA GLU A 37 5.90 -10.93 -10.83
C GLU A 37 7.05 -11.93 -10.86
N GLN A 38 7.44 -12.41 -12.04
CA GLN A 38 8.61 -13.30 -12.17
C GLN A 38 9.88 -12.63 -11.63
N PHE A 39 10.13 -11.37 -12.00
CA PHE A 39 11.31 -10.64 -11.57
C PHE A 39 11.33 -10.41 -10.06
N TYR A 40 10.27 -9.83 -9.48
CA TYR A 40 10.24 -9.49 -8.06
C TYR A 40 10.01 -10.71 -7.16
N GLY A 41 9.33 -11.74 -7.65
CA GLY A 41 9.23 -13.03 -6.97
C GLY A 41 10.60 -13.67 -6.81
N ALA A 42 11.43 -13.67 -7.87
CA ALA A 42 12.79 -14.19 -7.80
C ALA A 42 13.73 -13.30 -6.95
N LEU A 43 13.59 -11.97 -7.05
CA LEU A 43 14.49 -11.03 -6.37
C LEU A 43 14.24 -10.95 -4.86
N PHE A 44 12.97 -10.94 -4.44
CA PHE A 44 12.59 -10.68 -3.05
C PHE A 44 11.86 -11.85 -2.38
N GLY A 45 11.61 -12.95 -3.09
CA GLY A 45 10.82 -14.05 -2.58
C GLY A 45 9.33 -13.70 -2.42
N TRP A 46 8.85 -12.72 -3.17
CA TRP A 46 7.45 -12.29 -3.08
C TRP A 46 6.49 -13.30 -3.72
N GLU A 47 5.39 -13.54 -3.03
CA GLU A 47 4.18 -14.16 -3.58
C GLU A 47 3.21 -13.08 -4.06
N PHE A 48 2.28 -13.43 -4.94
CA PHE A 48 1.31 -12.48 -5.48
C PHE A 48 -0.12 -12.95 -5.26
N ARG A 49 -0.97 -12.06 -4.75
CA ARG A 49 -2.40 -12.31 -4.52
C ARG A 49 -3.25 -11.31 -5.28
N PRO A 50 -4.46 -11.68 -5.74
CA PRO A 50 -5.38 -10.72 -6.34
C PRO A 50 -5.61 -9.52 -5.41
N GLY A 51 -5.49 -8.32 -5.97
CA GLY A 51 -5.84 -7.10 -5.26
C GLY A 51 -7.26 -6.63 -5.54
N PRO A 52 -7.61 -5.40 -5.14
CA PRO A 52 -8.96 -4.86 -5.27
C PRO A 52 -9.39 -4.76 -6.75
N ARG A 53 -10.53 -5.37 -7.09
CA ARG A 53 -11.09 -5.35 -8.46
C ARG A 53 -11.29 -3.96 -9.07
N PRO A 54 -11.67 -2.90 -8.33
CA PRO A 54 -11.85 -1.57 -8.93
C PRO A 54 -10.58 -0.95 -9.53
N LEU A 55 -9.40 -1.45 -9.19
CA LEU A 55 -8.12 -0.93 -9.67
C LEU A 55 -7.68 -1.51 -11.03
N GLY A 56 -8.51 -2.36 -11.65
CA GLY A 56 -8.15 -3.06 -12.88
C GLY A 56 -7.15 -4.20 -12.62
N PRO A 57 -6.27 -4.52 -13.59
CA PRO A 57 -5.24 -5.56 -13.42
C PRO A 57 -4.25 -5.14 -12.33
N TYR A 58 -4.44 -5.67 -11.13
CA TYR A 58 -3.66 -5.30 -9.95
C TYR A 58 -3.50 -6.50 -8.98
N VAL A 59 -2.30 -6.67 -8.47
CA VAL A 59 -1.93 -7.69 -7.47
C VAL A 59 -1.30 -7.06 -6.25
N ARG A 60 -1.40 -7.77 -5.12
CA ARG A 60 -0.64 -7.49 -3.90
C ARG A 60 0.55 -8.43 -3.84
N ALA A 61 1.75 -7.87 -3.73
CA ALA A 61 2.94 -8.61 -3.36
C ALA A 61 2.89 -8.94 -1.87
N VAL A 62 3.28 -10.15 -1.52
CA VAL A 62 3.22 -10.72 -0.17
C VAL A 62 4.56 -11.35 0.18
N LEU A 63 5.07 -11.07 1.37
CA LEU A 63 6.26 -11.71 1.95
C LEU A 63 5.90 -12.19 3.35
N ASP A 64 6.18 -13.46 3.65
CA ASP A 64 5.87 -14.08 4.94
C ASP A 64 4.42 -13.85 5.40
N GLY A 65 3.47 -13.94 4.45
CA GLY A 65 2.04 -13.72 4.70
C GLY A 65 1.59 -12.27 4.83
N HIS A 66 2.50 -11.29 4.82
CA HIS A 66 2.21 -9.87 4.94
C HIS A 66 2.24 -9.18 3.59
N ALA A 67 1.25 -8.32 3.32
CA ALA A 67 1.23 -7.53 2.09
C ALA A 67 2.31 -6.43 2.17
N VAL A 68 3.17 -6.35 1.16
CA VAL A 68 4.35 -5.46 1.16
C VAL A 68 4.32 -4.41 0.04
N ALA A 69 3.63 -4.68 -1.06
CA ALA A 69 3.50 -3.74 -2.16
C ALA A 69 2.27 -4.00 -3.04
N GLY A 70 1.89 -2.96 -3.78
CA GLY A 70 0.94 -3.03 -4.89
C GLY A 70 1.65 -3.13 -6.23
N ILE A 71 1.11 -3.91 -7.17
CA ILE A 71 1.58 -3.89 -8.56
C ILE A 71 0.36 -3.81 -9.48
N GLY A 72 0.27 -2.72 -10.24
CA GLY A 72 -0.75 -2.50 -11.24
C GLY A 72 -0.16 -2.43 -12.65
N VAL A 73 -1.05 -2.46 -13.64
CA VAL A 73 -0.67 -2.33 -15.06
C VAL A 73 -1.01 -0.93 -15.56
N LEU A 74 -0.05 -0.29 -16.22
CA LEU A 74 -0.27 0.96 -16.93
C LEU A 74 -1.26 0.76 -18.09
N PRO A 75 -2.22 1.67 -18.29
CA PRO A 75 -3.04 1.68 -19.50
C PRO A 75 -2.17 1.74 -20.76
N ALA A 76 -2.44 0.87 -21.73
CA ALA A 76 -1.61 0.72 -22.93
C ALA A 76 -1.59 1.98 -23.82
N ASP A 77 -2.65 2.78 -23.76
CA ASP A 77 -2.83 4.04 -24.49
C ASP A 77 -2.06 5.20 -23.86
N ARG A 78 -1.60 5.06 -22.61
CA ARG A 78 -0.84 6.10 -21.91
C ARG A 78 0.66 5.81 -21.90
N ARG A 79 1.44 6.76 -22.41
CA ARG A 79 2.91 6.75 -22.31
C ARG A 79 3.38 7.28 -20.95
N LEU A 80 2.90 6.66 -19.87
CA LEU A 80 3.41 6.94 -18.53
C LEU A 80 4.70 6.16 -18.27
N PRO A 81 5.63 6.70 -17.46
CA PRO A 81 6.80 5.97 -17.02
C PRO A 81 6.40 4.83 -16.07
N VAL A 82 7.17 3.74 -16.10
CA VAL A 82 7.10 2.71 -15.06
C VAL A 82 7.80 3.29 -13.83
N ALA A 83 7.06 3.44 -12.73
CA ALA A 83 7.57 4.07 -11.52
C ALA A 83 6.96 3.45 -10.26
N TRP A 84 7.76 3.44 -9.20
CA TRP A 84 7.30 3.19 -7.84
C TRP A 84 6.72 4.48 -7.25
N THR A 85 5.52 4.37 -6.68
CA THR A 85 4.81 5.47 -6.03
C THR A 85 4.66 5.15 -4.53
N PRO A 86 5.32 5.92 -3.65
CA PRO A 86 5.08 5.82 -2.21
C PRO A 86 3.78 6.51 -1.81
N TYR A 87 3.15 5.99 -0.76
CA TYR A 87 1.97 6.58 -0.13
C TYR A 87 2.29 6.88 1.33
N PHE A 88 1.72 7.96 1.82
CA PHE A 88 1.91 8.46 3.17
C PHE A 88 0.58 8.46 3.90
N ALA A 89 0.62 8.09 5.19
CA ALA A 89 -0.55 8.09 6.03
C ALA A 89 -1.13 9.50 6.17
N SER A 90 -2.45 9.58 6.21
CA SER A 90 -3.19 10.80 6.48
C SER A 90 -4.43 10.46 7.30
N ASP A 91 -4.76 11.32 8.27
CA ASP A 91 -6.01 11.20 9.03
C ASP A 91 -7.22 11.64 8.19
N ASP A 92 -7.00 12.57 7.26
CA ASP A 92 -8.00 13.11 6.34
C ASP A 92 -7.32 13.53 5.03
N VAL A 93 -7.59 12.77 3.97
CA VAL A 93 -6.97 12.98 2.65
C VAL A 93 -7.45 14.25 1.97
N ASP A 94 -8.68 14.70 2.25
CA ASP A 94 -9.25 15.92 1.67
C ASP A 94 -8.59 17.16 2.29
N LEU A 95 -8.47 17.19 3.62
CA LEU A 95 -7.73 18.25 4.33
C LEU A 95 -6.25 18.26 3.95
N THR A 96 -5.65 17.08 3.74
CA THR A 96 -4.26 16.99 3.28
C THR A 96 -4.12 17.56 1.87
N ALA A 97 -5.05 17.27 0.97
CA ALA A 97 -5.05 17.82 -0.39
C ALA A 97 -5.25 19.35 -0.38
N GLU A 98 -6.09 19.90 0.49
CA GLU A 98 -6.22 21.34 0.70
C GLU A 98 -4.92 21.98 1.19
N ALA A 99 -4.26 21.37 2.17
CA ALA A 99 -2.97 21.83 2.68
C ALA A 99 -1.88 21.83 1.60
N VAL A 100 -1.84 20.81 0.73
CA VAL A 100 -0.94 20.79 -0.43
C VAL A 100 -1.18 21.99 -1.33
N ARG A 101 -2.46 22.30 -1.65
CA ARG A 101 -2.81 23.45 -2.50
C ARG A 101 -2.45 24.78 -1.85
N SER A 102 -2.71 24.94 -0.55
CA SER A 102 -2.40 26.19 0.18
C SER A 102 -0.90 26.45 0.29
N CYS A 103 -0.10 25.39 0.30
CA CYS A 103 1.37 25.45 0.24
C CYS A 103 1.94 25.57 -1.20
N GLY A 104 1.08 25.74 -2.22
CA GLY A 104 1.50 25.94 -3.61
C GLY A 104 1.80 24.64 -4.38
N GLY A 105 1.46 23.48 -3.82
CA GLY A 105 1.55 22.19 -4.50
C GLY A 105 0.37 21.91 -5.44
N THR A 106 0.55 20.95 -6.33
CA THR A 106 -0.49 20.48 -7.26
C THR A 106 -1.04 19.14 -6.82
N VAL A 107 -2.36 19.02 -6.74
CA VAL A 107 -3.04 17.73 -6.51
C VAL A 107 -3.30 17.08 -7.87
N GLY A 108 -2.70 15.90 -8.09
CA GLY A 108 -2.89 15.12 -9.32
C GLY A 108 -4.33 14.63 -9.45
N VAL A 109 -4.82 14.57 -10.69
CA VAL A 109 -6.17 14.13 -11.10
C VAL A 109 -6.07 13.04 -12.16
#